data_AF-A0A963Y510-F1
#
_entry.id   AF-A0A963Y510-F1
#
_cell.length_a   1.000
_cell.length_b   1.000
_cell.length_c   1.000
_cell.angle_alpha   90.00
_cell.angle_beta   90.00
_cell.angle_gamma   90.00
#
_symmetry.space_group_name_H-M   'P 1'
#
loop_
_entity.id
_entity.type
_entity.pdbx_description
1 polymer ?
#
loop_
_entity_poly.entity_id
_entity_poly.type
_entity_poly.pdbx_seq_one_letter_code
_entity_poly.pdbx_strand_id
1 'polypeptide(L)'
;MKKIILAAALALSGLSLPVHASSEIDTATQAKVTEQLTAQGYEVRRIDSEDGMIEVYAMKDGKKVELYLNEALEIVKSKEAS
;
A
#
# COMPACT_ATOMS: atom_id res chain seq x y z
N MET A 1 2.10 25.54 19.58
CA MET A 1 2.25 26.32 18.33
C MET A 1 3.72 26.38 17.93
N LYS A 2 4.08 25.79 16.80
CA LYS A 2 5.31 26.12 16.06
C LYS A 2 5.07 25.74 14.61
N LYS A 3 4.76 26.76 13.80
CA LYS A 3 4.63 26.63 12.35
C LYS A 3 6.05 26.54 11.82
N ILE A 4 6.43 25.40 11.25
CA ILE A 4 7.64 25.32 10.42
C ILE A 4 7.13 25.27 8.99
N ILE A 5 7.15 26.43 8.36
CA ILE A 5 6.97 26.59 6.92
C ILE A 5 8.30 26.18 6.30
N LEU A 6 8.32 25.11 5.52
CA LEU A 6 9.44 24.80 4.64
C LEU A 6 8.94 24.85 3.21
N ALA A 7 9.07 26.03 2.60
CA ALA A 7 8.88 26.24 1.18
C ALA A 7 10.12 25.71 0.44
N ALA A 8 9.99 24.58 -0.24
CA ALA A 8 10.97 24.13 -1.23
C ALA A 8 10.39 24.40 -2.61
N ALA A 9 10.74 25.56 -3.19
CA ALA A 9 10.56 25.81 -4.61
C ALA A 9 11.64 25.02 -5.36
N LEU A 10 11.26 23.91 -5.98
CA LEU A 10 12.12 23.15 -6.86
C LEU A 10 11.52 23.18 -8.26
N ALA A 11 12.00 24.11 -9.08
CA ALA A 11 11.81 24.09 -10.52
C ALA A 11 12.68 22.97 -11.10
N LEU A 12 12.07 21.83 -11.45
CA LEU A 12 12.71 20.81 -12.28
C LEU A 12 12.06 20.81 -13.66
N SER A 13 12.86 21.26 -14.63
CA SER A 13 12.62 21.19 -16.06
C SER A 13 12.37 19.74 -16.49
N GLY A 14 11.47 19.58 -17.47
CA GLY A 14 10.94 18.31 -17.95
C GLY A 14 11.96 17.20 -18.17
N LEU A 15 11.85 16.17 -17.33
CA LEU A 15 12.08 14.79 -17.71
C LEU A 15 10.71 14.14 -17.66
N SER A 16 10.19 13.76 -18.82
CA SER A 16 9.02 12.91 -18.94
C SER A 16 9.39 11.53 -18.40
N LEU A 17 9.39 11.40 -17.08
CA LEU A 17 9.33 10.10 -16.42
C LEU A 17 8.07 9.40 -16.96
N PRO A 18 8.10 8.09 -17.23
CA PRO A 18 6.86 7.37 -17.45
C PRO A 18 6.00 7.64 -16.24
N VAL A 19 4.91 8.38 -16.44
CA VAL A 19 3.85 8.51 -15.45
C VAL A 19 3.31 7.10 -15.30
N HIS A 20 3.86 6.34 -14.36
CA HIS A 20 3.17 5.18 -13.85
C HIS A 20 1.95 5.78 -13.18
N ALA A 21 0.87 5.89 -13.95
CA ALA A 21 -0.47 5.98 -13.39
C ALA A 21 -0.49 4.89 -12.32
N SER A 22 -0.75 5.26 -11.06
CA SER A 22 -0.89 4.33 -9.94
C SER A 22 -1.78 3.19 -10.44
N SER A 23 -1.15 2.08 -10.79
CA SER A 23 -1.78 1.10 -11.66
C SER A 23 -2.74 0.38 -10.74
N GLU A 24 -4.04 0.54 -10.99
CA GLU A 24 -5.04 -0.21 -10.23
C GLU A 24 -4.64 -1.68 -10.25
N ILE A 25 -4.55 -2.28 -9.06
CA ILE A 25 -4.10 -3.65 -8.91
C ILE A 25 -5.09 -4.54 -9.66
N ASP A 26 -4.61 -5.37 -10.58
CA ASP A 26 -5.49 -6.20 -11.38
C ASP A 26 -6.26 -7.19 -10.50
N THR A 27 -7.43 -7.63 -10.98
CA THR A 27 -8.35 -8.45 -10.21
C THR A 27 -7.78 -9.83 -9.84
N ALA A 28 -6.89 -10.40 -10.66
CA ALA A 28 -6.26 -11.67 -10.37
C ALA A 28 -5.24 -11.53 -9.22
N THR A 29 -4.47 -10.44 -9.21
CA THR A 29 -3.57 -10.12 -8.11
C THR A 29 -4.33 -9.87 -6.81
N GLN A 30 -5.43 -9.10 -6.85
CA GLN A 30 -6.29 -8.90 -5.66
C GLN A 30 -6.84 -10.21 -5.10
N ALA A 31 -7.29 -11.12 -5.97
CA ALA A 31 -7.79 -12.43 -5.57
C ALA A 31 -6.68 -13.29 -4.92
N LYS A 32 -5.48 -13.31 -5.50
CA LYS A 32 -4.33 -14.06 -4.98
C LYS A 32 -3.89 -13.54 -3.61
N VAL A 33 -3.80 -12.23 -3.44
CA VAL A 33 -3.49 -11.59 -2.15
C VAL A 33 -4.56 -11.95 -1.11
N THR A 34 -5.84 -11.89 -1.49
CA THR A 34 -6.95 -12.23 -0.61
C THR A 34 -6.89 -13.68 -0.15
N GLU A 35 -6.67 -14.62 -1.07
CA GLU A 35 -6.53 -16.05 -0.75
C GLU A 35 -5.34 -16.31 0.17
N GLN A 36 -4.16 -15.81 -0.17
CA GLN A 36 -2.92 -15.98 0.60
C GLN A 36 -3.05 -15.44 2.03
N LEU A 37 -3.64 -14.26 2.20
CA LEU A 37 -3.80 -13.65 3.53
C LEU A 37 -4.92 -14.33 4.32
N THR A 38 -6.00 -14.75 3.67
CA THR A 38 -7.06 -15.52 4.33
C THR A 38 -6.53 -16.86 4.84
N ALA A 39 -5.68 -17.55 4.08
CA ALA A 39 -5.01 -18.78 4.50
C ALA A 39 -4.09 -18.58 5.72
N GLN A 40 -3.57 -17.36 5.90
CA GLN A 40 -2.80 -16.95 7.08
C GLN A 40 -3.71 -16.45 8.22
N GLY A 41 -5.02 -16.48 8.05
CA GLY A 41 -6.04 -16.10 9.03
C GLY A 41 -6.27 -14.60 9.15
N TYR A 42 -5.96 -13.82 8.12
CA TYR A 42 -6.39 -12.43 8.00
C TYR A 42 -7.78 -12.34 7.38
N GLU A 43 -8.57 -11.35 7.78
CA GLU A 43 -9.80 -10.96 7.09
C GLU A 43 -9.52 -9.71 6.26
N VAL A 44 -9.30 -9.87 4.95
CA VAL A 44 -9.02 -8.75 4.04
C VAL A 44 -10.27 -7.88 3.86
N ARG A 45 -10.12 -6.56 4.07
CA ARG A 45 -11.21 -5.57 3.98
C ARG A 45 -11.07 -4.64 2.78
N ARG A 46 -9.83 -4.30 2.42
CA ARG A 46 -9.50 -3.43 1.27
C ARG A 46 -8.09 -3.76 0.79
N ILE A 47 -7.91 -3.69 -0.52
CA ILE A 47 -6.62 -3.72 -1.20
C ILE A 47 -6.48 -2.40 -1.95
N ASP A 48 -5.34 -1.76 -1.83
CA ASP A 48 -5.00 -0.49 -2.45
C ASP A 48 -3.53 -0.51 -2.92
N SER A 49 -3.09 0.53 -3.62
CA SER A 49 -1.70 0.71 -4.06
C SER A 49 -1.13 2.02 -3.53
N GLU A 50 -0.04 1.96 -2.76
CA GLU A 50 0.66 3.13 -2.23
C GLU A 50 2.16 2.99 -2.47
N ASP A 51 2.81 4.03 -3.02
CA ASP A 51 4.27 4.10 -3.22
C ASP A 51 4.91 2.88 -3.92
N GLY A 52 4.19 2.28 -4.87
CA GLY A 52 4.66 1.08 -5.61
C GLY A 52 4.47 -0.24 -4.87
N MET A 53 3.74 -0.23 -3.75
CA MET A 53 3.44 -1.38 -2.92
C MET A 53 1.95 -1.69 -2.94
N ILE A 54 1.60 -2.95 -2.74
CA ILE A 54 0.22 -3.36 -2.49
C ILE A 54 -0.07 -3.15 -1.00
N GLU A 55 -0.95 -2.22 -0.68
CA GLU A 55 -1.42 -1.98 0.68
C GLU A 55 -2.69 -2.81 0.94
N VAL A 56 -2.74 -3.52 2.07
CA VAL A 56 -3.88 -4.33 2.47
C VAL A 56 -4.33 -3.95 3.87
N TYR A 57 -5.58 -3.52 3.97
CA TYR A 57 -6.27 -3.32 5.23
C TYR A 57 -6.99 -4.61 5.60
N ALA A 58 -6.67 -5.18 6.75
CA ALA A 58 -7.23 -6.45 7.20
C ALA A 58 -7.52 -6.48 8.70
N MET A 59 -8.28 -7.49 9.15
CA MET A 59 -8.40 -7.84 10.55
C MET A 59 -7.56 -9.09 10.87
N LYS A 60 -6.92 -9.11 12.03
CA LYS A 60 -6.27 -10.29 12.60
C LYS A 60 -6.47 -10.31 14.10
N ASP A 61 -7.00 -11.41 14.63
CA ASP A 61 -7.23 -11.58 16.07
C ASP A 61 -8.00 -10.41 16.72
N GLY A 62 -9.00 -9.89 16.00
CA GLY A 62 -9.84 -8.77 16.44
C GLY A 62 -9.20 -7.38 16.29
N LYS A 63 -7.96 -7.28 15.81
CA LYS A 63 -7.25 -6.02 15.58
C LYS A 63 -7.22 -5.65 14.10
N LYS A 64 -7.28 -4.35 13.82
CA LYS A 64 -7.03 -3.83 12.47
C LYS A 64 -5.53 -3.79 12.19
N VAL A 65 -5.15 -4.22 10.99
CA VAL A 65 -3.77 -4.19 10.52
C VAL A 65 -3.70 -3.64 9.10
N GLU A 66 -2.61 -2.93 8.82
CA GLU A 66 -2.18 -2.53 7.49
C GLU A 66 -0.95 -3.35 7.11
N LEU A 67 -1.00 -4.02 5.96
CA LEU A 67 0.09 -4.83 5.42
C LEU A 67 0.56 -4.19 4.11
N TYR A 68 1.87 -4.12 3.91
CA TYR A 68 2.45 -3.67 2.64
C TYR A 68 3.18 -4.84 2.01
N LEU A 69 2.77 -5.20 0.80
CA LEU A 69 3.30 -6.31 0.04
C LEU A 69 4.11 -5.80 -1.16
N ASN A 70 5.26 -6.42 -1.40
CA ASN A 70 6.06 -6.15 -2.60
C ASN A 70 5.44 -6.81 -3.85
N GLU A 71 6.06 -6.63 -5.02
CA GLU A 71 5.60 -7.24 -6.29
C GLU A 71 5.57 -8.78 -6.26
N ALA A 72 6.37 -9.41 -5.38
CA ALA A 72 6.38 -10.85 -5.15
C ALA A 72 5.27 -11.32 -4.18
N LEU A 73 4.41 -10.40 -3.70
CA LEU A 73 3.35 -10.62 -2.72
C LEU A 73 3.86 -11.04 -1.33
N GLU A 74 5.07 -10.64 -0.99
CA GLU A 74 5.65 -10.84 0.33
C GLU A 74 5.31 -9.66 1.23
N ILE A 75 4.85 -9.93 2.45
CA ILE A 75 4.62 -8.88 3.46
C ILE A 75 5.99 -8.34 3.87
N VAL A 76 6.31 -7.12 3.45
CA VAL A 76 7.57 -6.45 3.82
C VAL A 76 7.40 -5.49 4.99
N LYS A 77 6.16 -5.13 5.32
CA LYS A 77 5.82 -4.28 6.46
C LYS A 77 4.42 -4.57 6.98
N SER A 78 4.24 -4.46 8.28
CA SER A 78 2.95 -4.50 8.95
C SER A 78 2.87 -3.39 10.00
N LYS A 79 1.68 -2.80 10.15
CA LYS A 79 1.36 -1.84 11.21
C LYS A 79 0.02 -2.23 11.84
N GLU A 80 -0.11 -1.99 13.14
CA GLU A 80 -1.44 -1.97 13.79
C GLU A 80 -2.13 -0.67 13.38
N ALA A 81 -3.31 -0.76 12.78
CA ALA A 81 -4.06 0.42 12.37
C ALA A 81 -4.82 0.98 13.58
N SER A 82 -4.62 2.27 13.86
CA SER A 82 -5.16 2.98 15.02
C SER A 82 -6.65 3.31 14.91
#